data_AF-A0A7X6BPG5-F1
#
_entry.id   AF-A0A7X6BPG5-F1
#
_cell.length_a   1.000
_cell.length_b   1.000
_cell.length_c   1.000
_cell.angle_alpha   90.00
_cell.angle_beta   90.00
_cell.angle_gamma   90.00
#
_symmetry.space_group_name_H-M   'P 1'
#
loop_
_entity.id
_entity.type
_entity.pdbx_description
1 polymer ?
#
loop_
_entity_poly.entity_id
_entity_poly.type
_entity_poly.pdbx_seq_one_letter_code
_entity_poly.pdbx_strand_id
1 'polypeptide(L)'
;MLLIRRGTPPRMGEWSLPGGRIEPGERAVDAALRELREETGVEAEIVGLVDVVDGLFPEAGRHYVLIDYAARWVSGEPVAGDDALEARFFPVNDVGGLIAWGETLRIIGMAHASVLTHRPANLISPSVHSRMAGVVRAYKRTQWTLRTQWTQRTYWTLRTLFFHAGVTQREHYSEFMKP
;
A
#
# COMPACT_ATOMS: atom_id res chain seq x y z
N MET A 1 -8.43 -0.69 -8.81
CA MET A 1 -7.59 -0.32 -7.67
C MET A 1 -8.39 -0.50 -6.39
N LEU A 2 -7.90 -1.30 -5.45
CA LEU A 2 -8.50 -1.40 -4.11
C LEU A 2 -8.04 -0.24 -3.26
N LEU A 3 -8.97 0.46 -2.63
CA LEU A 3 -8.67 1.52 -1.67
C LEU A 3 -9.48 1.31 -0.39
N ILE A 4 -8.94 1.80 0.72
CA ILE A 4 -9.64 1.93 1.98
C ILE A 4 -9.84 3.39 2.34
N ARG A 5 -10.92 3.70 3.05
CA ARG A 5 -11.13 5.01 3.65
C ARG A 5 -10.71 4.94 5.11
N ARG A 6 -9.68 5.69 5.48
CA ARG A 6 -9.04 5.57 6.81
C ARG A 6 -10.00 5.94 7.95
N GLY A 7 -10.10 5.12 8.98
CA GLY A 7 -10.83 5.41 10.21
C GLY A 7 -9.99 6.03 11.32
N THR A 8 -8.66 6.06 11.16
CA THR A 8 -7.74 6.56 12.19
C THR A 8 -6.82 7.68 11.69
N PRO A 9 -6.44 8.65 12.55
CA PRO A 9 -5.43 9.65 12.22
C PRO A 9 -4.02 9.06 11.99
N PRO A 10 -3.18 9.68 11.14
CA PRO A 10 -3.45 10.89 10.36
C PRO A 10 -4.35 10.60 9.15
N ARG A 11 -4.93 11.64 8.56
CA ARG A 11 -5.71 11.56 7.31
C ARG A 11 -6.98 10.69 7.43
N MET A 12 -7.61 10.71 8.60
CA MET A 12 -8.90 10.08 8.83
C MET A 12 -9.92 10.61 7.82
N GLY A 13 -10.71 9.70 7.23
CA GLY A 13 -11.71 10.00 6.21
C GLY A 13 -11.15 10.13 4.79
N GLU A 14 -9.84 10.13 4.59
CA GLU A 14 -9.22 10.11 3.26
C GLU A 14 -9.10 8.68 2.71
N TRP A 15 -9.15 8.56 1.39
CA TRP A 15 -8.85 7.30 0.70
C TRP A 15 -7.35 7.05 0.65
N SER A 16 -6.93 5.82 0.92
CA SER A 16 -5.54 5.37 0.82
C SER A 16 -5.45 3.92 0.33
N LEU A 17 -4.23 3.50 0.03
CA LEU A 17 -3.93 2.08 -0.14
C LEU A 17 -4.13 1.36 1.20
N PRO A 18 -4.61 0.10 1.20
CA PRO A 18 -4.61 -0.72 2.39
C PRO A 18 -3.19 -1.00 2.87
N GLY A 19 -3.01 -1.07 4.18
CA GLY A 19 -1.76 -1.49 4.79
C GLY A 19 -1.49 -0.87 6.16
N GLY A 20 -0.83 -1.67 7.00
CA GLY A 20 -0.48 -1.31 8.37
C GLY A 20 0.98 -1.64 8.69
N ARG A 21 1.27 -2.04 9.93
CA ARG A 21 2.66 -2.15 10.40
C ARG A 21 3.20 -3.56 10.21
N ILE A 22 4.52 -3.68 10.01
CA ILE A 22 5.20 -4.97 10.11
C ILE A 22 5.29 -5.36 11.59
N GLU A 23 4.86 -6.57 11.92
CA GLU A 23 5.00 -7.10 13.27
C GLU A 23 6.38 -7.75 13.53
N PRO A 24 6.84 -7.84 14.79
CA PRO A 24 8.10 -8.50 15.10
C PRO A 24 8.15 -9.95 14.61
N GLY A 25 9.16 -10.27 13.80
CA GLY A 25 9.36 -11.61 13.22
C GLY A 25 8.63 -11.85 11.91
N GLU A 26 7.87 -10.88 11.41
CA GLU A 26 7.10 -10.98 10.18
C GLU A 26 7.91 -10.49 8.96
N ARG A 27 7.78 -11.17 7.81
CA ARG A 27 8.35 -10.65 6.54
C ARG A 27 7.46 -9.54 6.02
N ALA A 28 8.05 -8.52 5.40
CA ALA A 28 7.30 -7.37 4.87
C ALA A 28 6.19 -7.75 3.86
N VAL A 29 6.40 -8.81 3.06
CA VAL A 29 5.39 -9.32 2.13
C VAL A 29 4.22 -10.01 2.85
N ASP A 30 4.50 -10.71 3.95
CA ASP A 30 3.48 -11.43 4.71
C ASP A 30 2.60 -10.43 5.46
N ALA A 31 3.22 -9.41 6.06
CA ALA A 31 2.54 -8.28 6.67
C ALA A 31 1.63 -7.53 5.66
N ALA A 32 2.11 -7.31 4.44
CA ALA A 32 1.34 -6.63 3.39
C ALA A 32 0.06 -7.40 3.00
N LEU A 33 0.12 -8.74 3.00
CA LEU A 33 -1.03 -9.60 2.73
C LEU A 33 -1.97 -9.73 3.94
N ARG A 34 -1.42 -9.83 5.16
CA ARG A 34 -2.20 -9.86 6.40
C ARG A 34 -3.04 -8.59 6.54
N GLU A 35 -2.42 -7.42 6.44
CA GLU A 35 -3.09 -6.12 6.59
C GLU A 35 -4.17 -5.94 5.50
N LEU A 36 -3.86 -6.31 4.25
CA LEU A 36 -4.85 -6.30 3.17
C LEU A 36 -6.10 -7.12 3.54
N ARG A 37 -5.88 -8.33 4.07
CA ARG A 37 -6.98 -9.23 4.47
C ARG A 37 -7.74 -8.68 5.67
N GLU A 38 -7.06 -8.12 6.67
CA GLU A 38 -7.68 -7.57 7.88
C GLU A 38 -8.53 -6.34 7.59
N GLU A 39 -8.05 -5.42 6.75
CA GLU A 39 -8.74 -4.17 6.44
C GLU A 39 -9.85 -4.32 5.39
N THR A 40 -9.79 -5.36 4.56
CA THR A 40 -10.67 -5.47 3.37
C THR A 40 -11.33 -6.83 3.15
N GLY A 41 -10.88 -7.90 3.81
CA GLY A 41 -11.34 -9.26 3.55
C GLY A 41 -10.90 -9.86 2.20
N VAL A 42 -10.08 -9.15 1.42
CA VAL A 42 -9.61 -9.58 0.08
C VAL A 42 -8.34 -10.41 0.20
N GLU A 43 -8.26 -11.48 -0.59
CA GLU A 43 -7.07 -12.31 -0.77
C GLU A 43 -6.36 -11.95 -2.09
N ALA A 44 -5.03 -11.89 -2.07
CA ALA A 44 -4.22 -11.50 -3.22
C ALA A 44 -2.87 -12.24 -3.27
N GLU A 45 -2.23 -12.20 -4.44
CA GLU A 45 -0.88 -12.69 -4.67
C GLU A 45 0.06 -11.51 -4.98
N ILE A 46 1.21 -11.43 -4.30
CA ILE A 46 2.21 -10.39 -4.56
C ILE A 46 2.85 -10.61 -5.94
N VAL A 47 2.74 -9.61 -6.80
CA VAL A 47 3.45 -9.52 -8.09
C VAL A 47 4.88 -9.03 -7.88
N GLY A 48 5.08 -8.11 -6.94
CA GLY A 48 6.40 -7.72 -6.46
C GLY A 48 6.50 -6.29 -5.93
N LEU A 49 7.70 -5.89 -5.54
CA LEU A 49 7.99 -4.57 -4.96
C LEU A 49 7.85 -3.48 -6.02
N VAL A 50 7.06 -2.45 -5.74
CA VAL A 50 6.91 -1.26 -6.59
C VAL A 50 7.96 -0.23 -6.23
N ASP A 51 8.00 0.17 -4.95
CA ASP A 51 8.95 1.16 -4.45
C ASP A 51 9.08 1.14 -2.93
N VAL A 52 10.03 1.91 -2.43
CA VAL A 52 10.18 2.23 -1.02
C VAL A 52 10.22 3.75 -0.87
N VAL A 53 9.27 4.31 -0.12
CA VAL A 53 8.99 5.75 -0.07
C VAL A 53 9.16 6.28 1.34
N ASP A 54 9.82 7.44 1.47
CA ASP A 54 9.86 8.21 2.70
C ASP A 54 8.59 9.05 2.84
N GLY A 55 7.68 8.62 3.71
CA GLY A 55 6.49 9.37 4.11
C GLY A 55 6.80 10.32 5.27
N LEU A 56 7.11 11.58 4.95
CA LEU A 56 7.38 12.62 5.93
C LEU A 56 6.07 13.35 6.27
N PHE A 57 5.65 13.29 7.53
CA PHE A 57 4.47 14.00 8.06
C PHE A 57 4.89 14.86 9.27
N PRO A 58 5.60 15.98 9.06
CA PRO A 58 6.10 16.84 10.14
C PRO A 58 4.99 17.35 11.06
N GLU A 59 3.80 17.64 10.51
CA GLU A 59 2.62 18.08 11.24
C GLU A 59 2.12 17.06 12.28
N ALA A 60 2.36 15.77 12.02
CA ALA A 60 2.06 14.69 12.94
C ALA A 60 3.28 14.26 13.77
N GLY A 61 4.45 14.86 13.52
CA GLY A 61 5.73 14.45 14.11
C GLY A 61 6.12 13.02 13.72
N ARG A 62 5.79 12.58 12.49
CA ARG A 62 5.97 11.20 12.05
C ARG A 62 6.79 11.11 10.76
N HIS A 63 7.64 10.09 10.71
CA HIS A 63 8.35 9.64 9.51
C HIS A 63 8.08 8.15 9.34
N TYR A 64 7.51 7.81 8.18
CA TYR A 64 7.24 6.45 7.77
C TYR A 64 8.18 6.05 6.64
N VAL A 65 8.66 4.81 6.69
CA VAL A 65 9.17 4.12 5.52
C VAL A 65 8.05 3.26 4.99
N LEU A 66 7.56 3.60 3.81
CA LEU A 66 6.47 2.92 3.12
C LEU A 66 7.06 1.94 2.11
N ILE A 67 6.70 0.66 2.24
CA ILE A 67 7.10 -0.37 1.28
C ILE A 67 5.85 -0.75 0.51
N ASP A 68 5.85 -0.42 -0.78
CA ASP A 68 4.70 -0.54 -1.66
C ASP A 68 4.84 -1.79 -2.54
N TYR A 69 3.89 -2.72 -2.45
CA TYR A 69 3.86 -3.94 -3.30
C TYR A 69 2.73 -3.89 -4.31
N ALA A 70 2.96 -4.37 -5.53
CA ALA A 70 1.89 -4.69 -6.46
C ALA A 70 1.38 -6.10 -6.19
N ALA A 71 0.06 -6.27 -6.22
CA ALA A 71 -0.61 -7.54 -5.99
C ALA A 71 -1.74 -7.76 -7.00
N ARG A 72 -1.99 -9.04 -7.29
CA ARG A 72 -3.07 -9.53 -8.16
C ARG A 72 -4.16 -10.13 -7.29
N TRP A 73 -5.41 -9.79 -7.59
CA TRP A 73 -6.57 -10.41 -6.95
C TRP A 73 -6.59 -11.92 -7.06
N VAL A 74 -7.03 -12.57 -5.98
CA VAL A 74 -7.34 -13.99 -5.96
C VAL A 74 -8.82 -14.20 -5.64
N SER A 75 -9.33 -13.62 -4.55
CA SER A 75 -10.72 -13.81 -4.12
C SER A 75 -11.18 -12.76 -3.11
N GLY A 76 -12.47 -12.75 -2.80
CA GLY A 76 -13.08 -11.90 -1.77
C GLY A 76 -13.63 -10.60 -2.34
N GLU A 77 -14.70 -10.11 -1.72
CA GLU A 77 -15.29 -8.80 -1.97
C GLU A 77 -14.84 -7.83 -0.86
N PRO A 78 -14.57 -6.56 -1.18
CA PRO A 78 -14.02 -5.63 -0.21
C PRO A 78 -15.08 -5.26 0.82
N VAL A 79 -14.81 -5.59 2.07
CA VAL A 79 -15.60 -5.21 3.25
C VAL A 79 -14.65 -4.55 4.24
N ALA A 80 -14.99 -3.36 4.71
CA ALA A 80 -14.16 -2.63 5.64
C ALA A 80 -13.99 -3.44 6.95
N GLY A 81 -12.73 -3.61 7.35
CA GLY A 81 -12.33 -4.25 8.60
C GLY A 81 -11.29 -3.42 9.34
N ASP A 82 -11.01 -3.83 10.57
CA ASP A 82 -10.11 -3.16 11.52
C ASP A 82 -10.32 -1.64 11.58
N ASP A 83 -9.35 -0.86 11.08
CA ASP A 83 -9.35 0.59 11.16
C ASP A 83 -9.87 1.28 9.88
N ALA A 84 -10.37 0.52 8.90
CA ALA A 84 -11.01 1.05 7.70
C ALA A 84 -12.49 1.37 7.94
N LEU A 85 -12.92 2.55 7.47
CA LEU A 85 -14.36 2.94 7.44
C LEU A 85 -15.08 2.39 6.22
N GLU A 86 -14.35 2.20 5.14
CA GLU A 86 -14.86 1.74 3.85
C GLU A 86 -13.73 1.02 3.10
N ALA A 87 -14.05 -0.04 2.37
CA ALA A 87 -13.13 -0.70 1.45
C ALA A 87 -13.84 -0.89 0.11
N ARG A 88 -13.21 -0.48 -0.99
CA ARG A 88 -13.87 -0.50 -2.31
C ARG A 88 -12.88 -0.58 -3.47
N PHE A 89 -13.30 -1.26 -4.54
CA PHE A 89 -12.65 -1.17 -5.84
C PHE A 89 -13.09 0.06 -6.63
N PHE A 90 -12.10 0.78 -7.16
CA PHE A 90 -12.27 1.91 -8.07
C PHE A 90 -11.58 1.63 -9.42
N PRO A 91 -12.12 2.14 -10.53
CA PRO A 91 -11.37 2.21 -11.78
C PRO A 91 -10.06 2.98 -11.56
N VAL A 92 -8.96 2.50 -12.13
CA VAL A 92 -7.63 3.11 -11.93
C VAL A 92 -7.60 4.56 -12.38
N ASN A 93 -8.37 4.91 -13.41
CA ASN A 93 -8.45 6.27 -13.93
C ASN A 93 -9.19 7.25 -13.00
N ASP A 94 -10.00 6.74 -12.07
CA ASP A 94 -10.85 7.56 -11.21
C ASP A 94 -10.16 7.91 -9.87
N VAL A 95 -9.07 7.23 -9.53
CA VAL A 95 -8.38 7.40 -8.23
C VAL A 95 -7.75 8.78 -8.06
N GLY A 96 -7.50 9.51 -9.16
CA GLY A 96 -6.92 10.86 -9.13
C GLY A 96 -7.74 11.87 -8.33
N GLY A 97 -9.07 11.72 -8.33
CA GLY A 97 -9.98 12.59 -7.54
C GLY A 97 -10.15 12.16 -6.09
N LEU A 98 -9.65 10.98 -5.71
CA LEU A 98 -9.86 10.38 -4.39
C LEU A 98 -8.62 10.48 -3.49
N ILE A 99 -7.44 10.42 -4.10
CA ILE A 99 -6.16 10.36 -3.39
C ILE A 99 -5.52 11.74 -3.32
N ALA A 100 -5.40 12.27 -2.11
CA ALA A 100 -4.84 13.59 -1.89
C ALA A 100 -3.30 13.65 -1.94
N TRP A 101 -2.60 12.52 -1.77
CA TRP A 101 -1.12 12.50 -1.80
C TRP A 101 -0.60 12.07 -3.17
N GLY A 102 0.08 12.98 -3.88
CA GLY A 102 0.62 12.73 -5.22
C GLY A 102 1.59 11.54 -5.28
N GLU A 103 2.29 11.23 -4.20
CA GLU A 103 3.19 10.09 -4.14
C GLU A 103 2.44 8.75 -4.21
N THR A 104 1.27 8.66 -3.57
CA THR A 104 0.39 7.49 -3.71
C THR A 104 -0.08 7.34 -5.16
N LEU A 105 -0.42 8.43 -5.85
CA LEU A 105 -0.80 8.39 -7.27
C LEU A 105 0.35 7.92 -8.16
N ARG A 106 1.58 8.38 -7.90
CA ARG A 106 2.79 7.92 -8.60
C ARG A 106 2.97 6.41 -8.46
N ILE A 107 2.84 5.90 -7.23
CA ILE A 107 2.97 4.49 -6.92
C ILE A 107 1.87 3.66 -7.60
N ILE A 108 0.62 4.13 -7.59
CA ILE A 108 -0.48 3.51 -8.36
C ILE A 108 -0.13 3.42 -9.85
N GLY A 109 0.37 4.51 -10.44
CA GLY A 109 0.78 4.51 -11.85
C GLY A 109 1.88 3.49 -12.17
N MET A 110 2.91 3.42 -11.31
CA MET A 110 4.00 2.45 -11.47
C MET A 110 3.52 1.00 -11.35
N ALA A 111 2.67 0.72 -10.36
CA ALA A 111 2.14 -0.61 -10.13
C ALA A 111 1.19 -1.05 -11.27
N HIS A 112 0.43 -0.13 -11.88
CA HIS A 112 -0.42 -0.43 -13.03
C HIS A 112 0.42 -0.89 -14.23
N ALA A 113 1.53 -0.20 -14.49
CA ALA A 113 2.44 -0.54 -15.56
C ALA A 113 3.14 -1.90 -15.33
N SER A 114 3.49 -2.23 -14.09
CA SER A 114 4.16 -3.51 -13.79
C SER A 114 3.21 -4.71 -13.96
N VAL A 115 1.96 -4.60 -13.51
CA VAL A 115 0.98 -5.70 -13.65
C VAL A 115 0.60 -5.94 -15.12
N LEU A 116 0.39 -4.90 -15.92
CA LEU A 116 0.02 -5.05 -17.34
C LEU A 116 1.12 -5.70 -18.19
N THR A 117 2.39 -5.46 -17.84
CA THR A 117 3.52 -5.92 -18.66
C THR A 117 3.99 -7.35 -18.35
N HIS A 118 3.37 -8.04 -17.38
CA HIS A 118 3.81 -9.36 -16.87
C HIS A 118 5.32 -9.40 -16.54
N ARG A 119 5.93 -8.25 -16.31
CA ARG A 119 7.32 -8.17 -15.90
C ARG A 119 7.35 -8.41 -14.40
N PRO A 120 8.07 -9.44 -13.93
CA PRO A 120 8.22 -9.63 -12.51
C PRO A 120 8.97 -8.40 -11.98
N ALA A 121 8.56 -7.85 -10.83
CA ALA A 121 9.05 -6.57 -10.29
C ALA A 121 10.54 -6.62 -9.84
N ASN A 122 11.30 -7.57 -10.37
CA ASN A 122 12.68 -7.92 -10.07
C ASN A 122 13.65 -6.89 -10.64
N LEU A 123 13.20 -6.06 -11.58
CA LEU A 123 13.96 -4.90 -12.05
C LEU A 123 13.69 -3.74 -11.08
N ILE A 124 14.24 -3.89 -9.87
CA ILE A 124 14.34 -2.81 -8.89
C ILE A 124 15.06 -1.65 -9.60
N SER A 125 14.31 -0.60 -9.95
CA SER A 125 14.88 0.59 -10.57
C SER A 125 16.06 1.08 -9.71
N PRO A 126 17.15 1.61 -10.31
CA PRO A 126 18.26 2.20 -9.55
C PRO A 126 17.81 3.19 -8.47
N SER A 127 16.67 3.85 -8.70
CA SER A 127 16.02 4.75 -7.74
C SER A 127 15.52 4.04 -6.47
N VAL A 128 14.96 2.82 -6.59
CA VAL A 128 14.50 1.99 -5.48
C VAL A 128 15.70 1.47 -4.67
N HIS A 129 16.79 1.07 -5.33
CA HIS A 129 18.04 0.68 -4.63
C HIS A 129 18.61 1.81 -3.77
N SER A 130 18.65 3.04 -4.29
CA SER A 130 19.11 4.22 -3.55
C SER A 130 18.22 4.54 -2.34
N ARG A 131 16.90 4.41 -2.50
CA ARG A 131 15.93 4.60 -1.41
C ARG A 131 16.00 3.49 -0.36
N MET A 132 16.17 2.23 -0.77
CA MET A 132 16.45 1.11 0.16
C MET A 132 17.72 1.35 0.98
N ALA A 133 18.78 1.93 0.41
CA ALA A 133 19.95 2.32 1.19
C ALA A 133 19.64 3.40 2.24
N GLY A 134 18.69 4.31 1.95
CA GLY A 134 18.11 5.25 2.91
C GLY A 134 17.42 4.54 4.07
N VAL A 135 16.62 3.52 3.77
CA VAL A 135 15.93 2.69 4.77
C VAL A 135 16.91 1.94 5.66
N VAL A 136 17.94 1.31 5.09
CA VAL A 136 18.97 0.60 5.87
C VAL A 136 19.72 1.59 6.77
N ARG A 137 19.99 2.82 6.31
CA ARG A 137 20.58 3.87 7.15
C ARG A 137 19.66 4.30 8.29
N ALA A 138 18.36 4.47 8.04
CA ALA A 138 17.37 4.78 9.07
C ALA A 138 17.29 3.65 10.10
N TYR A 139 17.15 2.39 9.66
CA TYR A 139 17.13 1.21 10.53
C TYR A 139 18.40 1.10 11.40
N LYS A 140 19.59 1.26 10.80
CA LYS A 140 20.86 1.24 11.55
C LYS A 140 20.97 2.40 12.55
N ARG A 141 20.49 3.60 12.19
CA ARG A 141 20.44 4.74 13.11
C ARG A 141 19.50 4.44 14.29
N THR A 142 18.32 3.89 14.04
CA THR A 142 17.38 3.50 15.11
C THR A 142 17.95 2.41 16.02
N GLN A 143 18.62 1.39 15.47
CA GLN A 143 19.32 0.36 16.24
C GLN A 143 20.47 0.92 17.09
N TRP A 144 21.21 1.92 16.57
CA TRP A 144 22.27 2.60 17.35
C TRP A 144 21.68 3.48 18.47
N THR A 145 20.53 4.10 18.22
CA THR A 145 19.83 4.96 19.19
C THR A 145 19.15 4.16 20.32
N LEU A 146 18.95 2.84 20.16
CA LEU A 146 18.48 1.95 21.23
C LEU A 146 19.47 1.83 22.41
N ARG A 147 20.69 2.41 22.32
CA ARG A 147 21.60 2.56 23.46
C ARG A 147 21.49 3.89 24.21
N THR A 148 20.76 4.89 23.70
CA THR A 148 20.65 6.21 24.36
C THR A 148 19.34 6.91 24.01
N GLN A 149 18.37 6.82 24.93
CA GLN A 149 17.23 7.73 25.15
C GLN A 149 16.16 7.87 24.03
N TRP A 150 14.91 7.74 24.46
CA TRP A 150 13.69 7.78 23.65
C TRP A 150 13.26 9.21 23.27
N THR A 151 12.89 9.44 22.00
CA THR A 151 11.67 10.14 21.51
C THR A 151 11.82 10.64 20.05
N GLN A 152 11.91 9.72 19.08
CA GLN A 152 11.50 9.98 17.68
C GLN A 152 10.88 8.67 17.18
N ARG A 153 9.54 8.63 17.05
CA ARG A 153 8.83 7.42 16.66
C ARG A 153 8.91 7.26 15.12
N THR A 154 9.93 6.57 14.64
CA THR A 154 9.91 6.00 13.27
C THR A 154 8.92 4.84 13.27
N TYR A 155 7.94 4.90 12.37
CA TYR A 155 6.93 3.85 12.24
C TYR A 155 7.10 3.17 10.88
N TRP A 156 7.09 1.85 10.88
CA TRP A 156 7.07 1.05 9.65
C TRP A 156 5.62 0.89 9.24
N THR A 157 5.26 1.31 8.03
CA THR A 157 3.90 1.12 7.49
C THR A 157 4.00 0.63 6.07
N LEU A 158 3.24 -0.40 5.74
CA LEU A 158 3.21 -1.06 4.45
C LEU A 158 2.03 -0.54 3.66
N ARG A 159 2.09 -0.70 2.35
CA ARG A 159 0.97 -0.41 1.47
C ARG A 159 0.92 -1.45 0.36
N THR A 160 -0.24 -2.03 0.15
CA THR A 160 -0.46 -3.02 -0.91
C THR A 160 -1.30 -2.38 -2.01
N LEU A 161 -0.75 -2.36 -3.23
CA LEU A 161 -1.38 -1.88 -4.44
C LEU A 161 -1.96 -3.02 -5.22
N PHE A 162 -3.15 -2.80 -5.77
CA PHE A 162 -3.93 -3.86 -6.35
C PHE A 162 -4.39 -3.56 -7.77
N PHE A 163 -4.27 -4.57 -8.64
CA PHE A 163 -4.87 -4.60 -9.97
C PHE A 163 -5.67 -5.87 -10.20
N HIS A 164 -6.86 -5.71 -10.76
CA HIS A 164 -7.69 -6.80 -11.25
C HIS A 164 -7.12 -7.26 -12.60
N ALA A 165 -6.53 -8.44 -12.64
CA ALA A 165 -6.17 -9.08 -13.89
C ALA A 165 -7.45 -9.64 -14.51
N GLY A 166 -8.03 -8.96 -15.51
CA GLY A 166 -9.07 -9.59 -16.34
C GLY A 166 -10.28 -8.79 -16.81
N VAL A 167 -10.27 -7.46 -16.84
CA VAL A 167 -11.29 -6.72 -17.62
C VAL A 167 -10.62 -6.01 -18.78
N THR A 168 -10.37 -6.76 -19.84
CA THR A 168 -10.40 -6.20 -21.20
C THR A 168 -11.75 -5.49 -21.35
N GLN A 169 -11.73 -4.24 -21.81
CA GLN A 169 -12.92 -3.47 -22.08
C GLN A 169 -13.90 -4.24 -22.97
N ARG A 170 -14.99 -4.73 -22.39
CA ARG A 170 -16.39 -4.65 -22.82
C ARG A 170 -17.19 -5.77 -22.14
N GLU A 171 -18.39 -5.40 -21.71
CA GLU A 171 -19.53 -6.25 -21.33
C GLU A 171 -19.72 -6.57 -19.84
N HIS A 172 -20.88 -6.10 -19.34
CA HIS A 172 -21.65 -6.51 -18.16
C HIS A 172 -21.27 -5.96 -16.77
N TYR A 173 -21.62 -4.69 -16.56
CA TYR A 173 -21.94 -4.13 -15.23
C TYR A 173 -23.46 -4.01 -14.97
N SER A 174 -24.30 -4.64 -15.81
CA SER A 174 -25.77 -4.49 -15.77
C SER A 174 -26.51 -5.57 -14.99
N GLU A 175 -25.85 -6.46 -14.24
CA GLU A 175 -26.52 -7.63 -13.64
C GLU A 175 -26.49 -7.69 -12.09
N PHE A 176 -25.90 -6.71 -11.42
CA PHE A 176 -25.90 -6.63 -9.95
C PHE A 176 -26.76 -5.49 -9.40
N MET A 177 -27.90 -5.24 -10.05
CA MET A 177 -29.00 -4.49 -9.46
C MET A 177 -30.30 -5.30 -9.58
N LYS A 178 -30.73 -5.80 -8.42
CA LYS A 178 -32.14 -5.93 -7.96
C LYS A 178 -32.83 -7.29 -8.12
N PRO A 179 -33.76 -7.61 -7.19
CA PRO A 179 -34.97 -6.82 -6.89
C PRO A 179 -34.82 -5.64 -5.91
#